data_AF-A0A499SNK0-F1
#
_entry.id   AF-A0A499SNK0-F1
#
_cell.length_a   1.000
_cell.length_b   1.000
_cell.length_c   1.000
_cell.angle_alpha   90.00
_cell.angle_beta   90.00
_cell.angle_gamma   90.00
#
_symmetry.space_group_name_H-M   'P 1'
#
loop_
_entity.id
_entity.type
_entity.pdbx_description
1 polymer ?
#
loop_
_entity_poly.entity_id
_entity_poly.type
_entity_poly.pdbx_seq_one_letter_code
_entity_poly.pdbx_strand_id
1 'polypeptide(L)' 'GLAFRVPTLDVSVVDLVVRTEKAATYQEIKDVVKKASLGEYNGIVEYTEDALVSTDFIGHT' A
#
# COMPACT_ATOMS: atom_id res chain seq x y z
N GLY A 1 -15.04 6.91 2.99
CA GLY A 1 -13.72 7.46 2.62
C GLY A 1 -13.86 8.90 2.19
N LEU A 2 -12.75 9.63 2.15
CA LEU A 2 -12.62 10.99 1.63
C LEU A 2 -11.55 10.96 0.54
N ALA A 3 -11.66 11.81 -0.47
CA ALA A 3 -10.65 11.94 -1.53
C ALA A 3 -10.23 13.40 -1.65
N PHE A 4 -8.93 13.65 -1.64
CA PHE A 4 -8.35 14.96 -1.86
C PHE A 4 -7.64 14.96 -3.21
N ARG A 5 -8.06 15.85 -4.11
CA ARG A 5 -7.37 16.05 -5.39
C ARG A 5 -6.23 17.03 -5.16
N VAL A 6 -5.03 16.62 -5.52
CA VAL A 6 -3.80 17.42 -5.43
C VAL A 6 -3.25 17.64 -6.85
N PRO A 7 -2.44 18.68 -7.10
CA PRO A 7 -1.90 18.98 -8.43
C PRO A 7 -0.76 18.03 -8.80
N THR A 8 -1.06 16.73 -8.93
CA THR A 8 -0.18 15.69 -9.47
C THR A 8 -0.78 15.13 -10.76
N LEU A 9 0.07 14.88 -11.77
CA LEU A 9 -0.38 14.45 -13.09
C LEU A 9 -0.88 13.00 -13.12
N ASP A 10 -0.22 12.14 -12.34
CA ASP A 10 -0.49 10.71 -12.26
C ASP A 10 -0.09 10.18 -10.87
N VAL A 11 -0.56 8.99 -10.54
CA VAL A 11 -0.41 8.30 -9.24
C VAL A 11 -1.28 8.89 -8.13
N SER A 12 -1.91 8.00 -7.36
CA SER A 12 -2.77 8.32 -6.22
C SER A 12 -2.39 7.46 -5.01
N VAL A 13 -2.70 7.93 -3.81
CA VAL A 13 -2.42 7.22 -2.55
C VAL A 13 -3.71 6.89 -1.82
N VAL A 14 -3.76 5.70 -1.22
CA VAL A 14 -4.86 5.27 -0.34
C VAL A 14 -4.36 5.27 1.10
N ASP A 15 -5.00 6.06 1.95
CA ASP A 15 -4.83 6.01 3.40
C ASP A 15 -6.00 5.23 4.02
N LEU A 16 -5.71 4.06 4.60
CA LEU A 16 -6.70 3.14 5.15
C LEU A 16 -6.56 3.05 6.67
N VAL A 17 -7.49 3.70 7.38
CA VAL A 17 -7.62 3.57 8.84
C VAL A 17 -8.73 2.59 9.17
N VAL A 18 -8.38 1.46 9.78
CA VAL A 18 -9.32 0.41 10.17
C VAL A 18 -9.11 -0.03 11.62
N ARG A 19 -10.18 -0.47 12.27
CA ARG A 19 -10.13 -1.11 13.59
C ARG A 19 -10.23 -2.61 13.40
N THR A 20 -9.20 -3.35 13.80
CA THR A 20 -9.20 -4.81 13.75
C THR A 20 -9.93 -5.39 14.96
N GLU A 21 -10.65 -6.50 14.77
CA GLU A 21 -11.30 -7.22 15.87
C GLU A 21 -10.28 -7.94 16.76
N LYS A 22 -9.24 -8.49 16.14
CA LYS A 22 -8.10 -9.11 16.82
C LYS A 22 -6.99 -8.09 16.99
N ALA A 23 -6.34 -8.12 18.16
CA ALA A 23 -5.13 -7.35 18.37
C ALA A 23 -4.05 -7.84 17.39
N ALA A 24 -3.44 -6.90 16.68
CA ALA A 24 -2.33 -7.14 15.79
C ALA A 24 -1.31 -6.02 15.97
N THR A 25 -0.05 -6.38 15.93
CA THR A 25 1.07 -5.44 15.93
C THR A 25 1.32 -4.93 14.51
N TYR A 26 1.99 -3.78 14.41
CA TYR A 26 2.37 -3.23 13.12
C TYR A 26 3.23 -4.20 12.30
N GLN A 27 4.15 -4.91 12.97
CA GLN A 27 5.02 -5.87 12.30
C GLN A 27 4.24 -7.07 11.75
N GLU A 28 3.28 -7.62 12.49
CA GLU A 28 2.44 -8.72 12.02
C GLU A 28 1.64 -8.32 10.78
N ILE A 29 1.09 -7.10 10.75
CA ILE A 29 0.35 -6.59 9.58
C ILE A 29 1.29 -6.49 8.37
N LYS A 30 2.47 -5.88 8.54
CA LYS A 30 3.48 -5.78 7.46
C LYS A 30 3.87 -7.16 6.92
N ASP A 31 4.14 -8.11 7.81
CA ASP A 31 4.57 -9.46 7.41
C ASP A 31 3.48 -10.20 6.64
N VAL A 32 2.21 -10.03 7.02
CA VAL A 32 1.07 -10.61 6.30
C VAL A 32 0.93 -9.98 4.91
N VAL A 33 1.01 -8.64 4.80
CA VAL A 33 0.91 -7.93 3.52
C VAL A 33 2.06 -8.33 2.59
N LYS A 34 3.29 -8.41 3.12
CA LYS A 34 4.47 -8.85 2.35
C LYS A 34 4.38 -10.30 1.90
N LYS A 35 3.79 -11.19 2.70
CA LYS A 35 3.55 -12.58 2.28
C LYS A 35 2.46 -12.66 1.22
N ALA A 36 1.40 -11.87 1.37
CA ALA A 36 0.29 -11.81 0.43
C ALA A 36 0.75 -11.29 -0.94
N SER A 37 1.60 -10.25 -0.98
CA SER A 37 2.17 -9.70 -2.22
C SER A 37 3.04 -10.70 -2.98
N LEU A 38 3.80 -11.55 -2.28
CA LEU A 38 4.64 -12.58 -2.91
C LEU A 38 3.88 -13.87 -3.28
N GLY A 39 2.66 -14.03 -2.74
CA GLY A 39 1.86 -15.23 -2.87
C GLY A 39 0.67 -15.05 -3.80
N GLU A 40 -0.53 -15.11 -3.22
CA GLU A 40 -1.80 -15.09 -3.94
C GLU A 40 -2.03 -13.80 -4.75
N TYR A 41 -1.44 -12.69 -4.33
CA TYR A 41 -1.61 -11.38 -4.98
C TYR A 41 -0.37 -10.96 -5.78
N ASN A 42 0.52 -11.89 -6.11
CA ASN A 42 1.70 -11.58 -6.90
C ASN A 42 1.32 -11.05 -8.29
N GLY A 43 1.88 -9.90 -8.66
CA GLY A 43 1.53 -9.14 -9.87
C GLY A 43 0.27 -8.28 -9.74
N ILE A 44 -0.33 -8.19 -8.54
CA ILE A 44 -1.47 -7.30 -8.25
C ILE A 44 -1.16 -6.38 -7.06
N VAL A 45 -0.56 -6.94 -6.01
CA VAL A 45 -0.14 -6.21 -4.81
C VAL A 45 1.36 -6.33 -4.68
N GLU A 46 2.05 -5.20 -4.66
CA GLU A 46 3.49 -5.11 -4.41
C GLU A 46 3.75 -4.48 -3.05
N TYR A 47 4.93 -4.76 -2.47
CA TYR A 47 5.31 -4.27 -1.15
C TYR A 47 6.73 -3.71 -1.16
N THR A 48 6.92 -2.51 -0.60
CA THR A 48 8.21 -1.82 -0.50
C THR A 48 8.38 -1.19 0.88
N GLU A 49 9.62 -1.15 1.38
CA GLU A 49 10.01 -0.43 2.61
C GLU A 49 10.91 0.78 2.29
N ASP A 50 11.11 1.08 1.00
CA ASP A 50 11.93 2.20 0.56
C ASP A 50 11.19 3.55 0.72
N ALA A 51 11.95 4.61 0.92
CA ALA A 51 11.42 5.97 1.02
C ALA A 51 11.10 6.53 -0.37
N LEU A 52 10.01 6.05 -0.97
CA LEU A 52 9.57 6.42 -2.33
C LEU A 52 8.61 7.61 -2.33
N VAL A 53 8.53 8.27 -3.49
CA VAL A 53 7.61 9.37 -3.79
C VAL A 53 6.69 9.02 -4.96
N SER A 54 5.65 9.82 -5.22
CA SER A 54 4.65 9.52 -6.25
C SER A 54 5.22 9.32 -7.65
N THR A 55 6.32 10.01 -8.00
CA THR A 55 6.95 9.87 -9.31
C THR A 55 7.58 8.50 -9.54
N ASP A 56 7.96 7.80 -8.47
CA ASP A 56 8.62 6.49 -8.56
C ASP A 56 7.65 5.39 -9.02
N PHE A 57 6.34 5.63 -8.90
CA PHE A 57 5.29 4.70 -9.30
C PHE A 57 4.69 5.01 -10.69
N ILE A 58 5.19 6.02 -11.40
CA ILE A 58 4.70 6.33 -12.76
C ILE A 58 5.09 5.19 -13.70
N GLY A 59 4.08 4.55 -14.32
CA GLY A 59 4.30 3.44 -15.26
C GLY A 59 4.49 2.06 -14.62
N HIS A 60 4.26 1.91 -13.32
CA HIS A 60 4.12 0.60 -12.69
C HIS A 60 2.87 -0.13 -13.24
N THR A 61 3.00 -1.43 -13.51
CA THR A 61 1.94 -2.34 -14.00
C THR A 61 1.85 -3.57 -13.14
#